data_AF-A0A0A2SRT4-F1
#
_entry.id   AF-A0A0A2SRT4-F1
#
_cell.length_a   1.000
_cell.length_b   1.000
_cell.length_c   1.000
_cell.angle_alpha   90.00
_cell.angle_beta   90.00
_cell.angle_gamma   90.00
#
_symmetry.space_group_name_H-M   'P 1'
#
loop_
_entity.id
_entity.type
_entity.pdbx_description
1 polymer ?
#
loop_
_entity_poly.entity_id
_entity_poly.type
_entity_poly.pdbx_seq_one_letter_code
_entity_poly.pdbx_strand_id
1 'polypeptide(L)'
;MRFDYTQGLLHYLSIHYYKSVWSSFGTWLRTIRENTLPSEMATALAMTRTYNYFLEDDQYRSIFKKFLVEKTEDRRSTYQTTISAEAA
;
A
#
# COMPACT_ATOMS: atom_id res chain seq x y z
N MET A 1 19.96 15.18 -7.64
CA MET A 1 18.55 15.54 -7.35
C MET A 1 17.76 14.24 -7.45
N ARG A 2 17.45 13.62 -6.31
CA ARG A 2 16.71 12.35 -6.27
C ARG A 2 15.23 12.71 -6.33
N PHE A 3 14.55 12.30 -7.40
CA PHE A 3 13.12 12.55 -7.51
C PHE A 3 12.39 11.51 -6.67
N ASP A 4 12.06 11.86 -5.44
CA ASP A 4 11.23 11.04 -4.56
C ASP A 4 9.75 11.21 -4.96
N TYR A 5 9.40 10.76 -6.17
CA TYR A 5 8.02 10.79 -6.71
C TYR A 5 7.01 10.17 -5.74
N THR A 6 7.43 9.15 -5.00
CA THR A 6 6.63 8.48 -3.98
C THR A 6 6.30 9.40 -2.81
N GLN A 7 7.22 10.28 -2.40
CA GLN A 7 7.01 11.17 -1.27
C GLN A 7 5.93 12.21 -1.58
N GLY A 8 6.02 12.86 -2.75
CA GLY A 8 5.01 13.83 -3.19
C GLY A 8 3.62 13.20 -3.35
N LEU A 9 3.55 11.97 -3.87
CA LEU A 9 2.30 11.25 -4.00
C LEU A 9 1.69 10.91 -2.63
N LEU A 10 2.50 10.41 -1.69
CA LEU A 10 2.03 10.08 -0.34
C LEU A 10 1.58 11.33 0.42
N HIS A 11 2.26 12.46 0.24
CA HIS A 11 1.88 13.74 0.82
C HIS A 11 0.54 14.24 0.27
N TYR A 12 0.35 14.13 -1.04
CA TYR A 12 -0.93 14.48 -1.67
C TYR A 12 -2.08 13.61 -1.11
N LEU A 13 -1.85 12.30 -1.00
CA LEU A 13 -2.84 11.37 -0.47
C LEU A 13 -3.14 11.61 1.02
N SER A 14 -2.13 11.94 1.82
CA SER A 14 -2.30 12.21 3.25
C SER A 14 -3.15 13.45 3.49
N ILE A 15 -3.08 14.47 2.63
CA ILE A 15 -3.88 15.70 2.73
C ILE A 15 -5.29 15.48 2.18
N HIS A 16 -5.41 14.94 0.96
CA HIS A 16 -6.69 14.90 0.24
C HIS A 16 -7.57 13.70 0.62
N TYR A 17 -6.97 12.60 1.11
CA TYR A 17 -7.66 11.34 1.40
C TYR A 17 -7.49 10.86 2.85
N TYR A 18 -7.22 11.78 3.77
CA TYR A 18 -6.98 11.47 5.20
C TYR A 18 -8.09 10.62 5.84
N LYS A 19 -9.36 10.83 5.47
CA LYS A 19 -10.50 10.06 6.01
C LYS A 19 -10.40 8.57 5.66
N SER A 20 -10.03 8.25 4.41
CA SER A 20 -9.86 6.86 3.96
C SER A 20 -8.65 6.21 4.61
N VAL A 21 -7.57 6.97 4.79
CA VAL A 21 -6.37 6.53 5.53
C VAL A 21 -6.75 6.20 6.98
N TRP A 22 -7.48 7.07 7.67
CA TRP A 22 -7.93 6.84 9.04
C TRP A 22 -8.89 5.67 9.18
N SER A 23 -9.84 5.53 8.24
CA SER A 23 -10.75 4.37 8.20
C SER A 23 -9.99 3.04 8.13
N SER A 24 -8.84 3.00 7.43
CA SER A 24 -8.00 1.80 7.31
C SER A 24 -7.35 1.37 8.64
N PHE A 25 -7.29 2.24 9.64
CA PHE A 25 -6.82 1.92 10.99
C PHE A 25 -7.95 1.47 11.93
N GLY A 26 -9.21 1.75 11.59
CA GLY A 26 -10.39 1.30 12.34
C GLY A 26 -10.29 1.57 13.84
N THR A 27 -10.53 0.54 14.66
CA THR A 27 -10.43 0.58 16.14
C THR A 27 -9.00 0.53 16.68
N TRP A 28 -8.00 0.30 15.82
CA TRP A 28 -6.61 0.19 16.25
C TRP A 28 -6.06 1.53 16.77
N LEU A 29 -6.54 2.64 16.20
CA LEU A 29 -6.26 3.99 16.71
C LEU A 29 -7.41 4.44 17.60
N ARG A 30 -7.29 4.23 18.91
CA ARG A 30 -8.30 4.67 19.91
C ARG A 30 -8.50 6.19 19.97
N THR A 31 -7.60 6.98 19.41
CA THR A 31 -7.65 8.44 19.43
C THR A 31 -7.23 9.00 18.08
N ILE A 32 -8.14 8.94 17.10
CA ILE A 32 -8.02 9.72 15.86
C ILE A 32 -8.55 11.11 16.16
N ARG A 33 -7.71 12.13 16.04
CA ARG A 33 -8.15 13.51 16.11
C ARG A 33 -8.72 13.88 14.75
N GLU A 34 -9.99 14.26 14.69
CA GLU A 34 -10.73 14.54 13.45
C GLU A 34 -10.09 15.63 12.57
N ASN A 35 -9.27 16.50 13.18
CA ASN A 35 -8.57 17.60 12.51
C ASN A 35 -7.06 17.35 12.31
N THR A 36 -6.57 16.12 12.46
CA THR A 36 -5.15 15.80 12.28
C THR A 36 -4.92 15.02 10.99
N LEU A 37 -4.04 15.56 10.14
CA LEU A 37 -3.60 14.88 8.93
C LEU A 37 -2.69 13.70 9.28
N PRO A 38 -2.86 12.53 8.63
CA PRO A 38 -1.97 11.40 8.80
C PRO A 38 -0.58 11.74 8.28
N SER A 39 0.44 11.13 8.87
CA SER A 39 1.79 11.21 8.32
C SER A 39 1.89 10.45 7.00
N GLU A 40 2.90 10.76 6.19
CA GLU A 40 3.22 10.01 4.96
C GLU A 40 3.45 8.53 5.26
N MET A 41 4.09 8.23 6.40
CA MET A 41 4.29 6.86 6.87
C MET A 41 2.97 6.16 7.24
N ALA A 42 2.05 6.85 7.92
CA ALA A 42 0.74 6.30 8.23
C ALA A 42 -0.06 6.03 6.94
N THR A 43 0.05 6.94 5.97
CA THR A 43 -0.57 6.79 4.64
C THR A 43 0.02 5.60 3.88
N ALA A 44 1.35 5.46 3.84
CA ALA A 44 2.03 4.32 3.23
C ALA A 44 1.64 2.99 3.88
N LEU A 45 1.51 2.97 5.22
CA LEU A 45 1.09 1.79 5.97
C LEU A 45 -0.37 1.41 5.66
N ALA A 46 -1.28 2.39 5.61
CA ALA A 46 -2.67 2.17 5.22
C ALA A 46 -2.78 1.63 3.79
N MET A 47 -2.03 2.20 2.84
CA MET A 47 -1.97 1.72 1.45
C MET A 47 -1.45 0.28 1.40
N THR A 48 -0.38 -0.04 2.13
CA THR A 48 0.19 -1.39 2.13
C THR A 48 -0.79 -2.42 2.68
N ARG A 49 -1.53 -2.07 3.75
CA ARG A 49 -2.55 -2.95 4.35
C ARG A 49 -3.74 -3.17 3.42
N THR A 50 -4.19 -2.11 2.77
CA THR A 50 -5.34 -2.15 1.85
C THR A 50 -4.97 -2.70 0.47
N TYR A 51 -3.68 -2.75 0.12
CA TYR A 51 -3.20 -3.21 -1.17
C TYR A 51 -3.60 -4.66 -1.47
N ASN A 52 -3.47 -5.58 -0.51
CA ASN A 52 -3.86 -6.98 -0.73
C ASN A 52 -5.38 -7.11 -0.96
N TYR A 53 -6.18 -6.43 -0.15
CA TYR A 53 -7.64 -6.38 -0.35
C TYR A 53 -8.01 -5.77 -1.70
N PHE A 54 -7.30 -4.70 -2.12
CA PHE A 54 -7.46 -4.12 -3.44
C PHE A 54 -7.08 -5.09 -4.56
N LEU A 55 -6.09 -5.97 -4.36
CA LEU A 55 -5.73 -7.01 -5.33
C LEU A 55 -6.72 -8.18 -5.36
N GLU A 56 -7.39 -8.49 -4.26
CA GLU A 56 -8.36 -9.59 -4.16
C GLU A 56 -9.75 -9.21 -4.67
N ASP A 57 -10.13 -7.93 -4.63
CA ASP A 57 -11.48 -7.46 -4.98
C ASP A 57 -11.89 -7.69 -6.47
N ASP A 58 -12.77 -8.64 -6.76
CA ASP A 58 -13.10 -9.01 -8.14
C ASP A 58 -13.96 -7.95 -8.88
N GLN A 59 -14.49 -6.97 -8.17
CA GLN A 59 -15.40 -5.94 -8.70
C GLN A 59 -14.75 -5.05 -9.78
N TYR A 60 -13.42 -4.90 -9.76
CA TYR A 60 -12.67 -4.02 -10.67
C TYR A 60 -11.45 -4.71 -11.29
N ARG A 61 -11.65 -5.76 -12.09
CA ARG A 61 -10.60 -6.37 -12.95
C ARG A 61 -10.16 -5.43 -14.08
N SER A 62 -9.53 -4.32 -13.73
CA SER A 62 -8.88 -3.42 -14.68
C SER A 62 -7.59 -4.03 -15.22
N ILE A 63 -7.15 -3.58 -16.40
CA ILE A 63 -5.84 -3.94 -16.99
C ILE A 63 -4.71 -3.60 -16.00
N PHE A 64 -4.85 -2.49 -15.28
CA PHE A 64 -3.91 -2.05 -14.25
C PHE A 64 -3.79 -3.07 -13.11
N LYS A 65 -4.92 -3.61 -12.63
CA LYS A 65 -4.92 -4.61 -11.58
C LYS A 65 -4.26 -5.93 -12.02
N LYS A 66 -4.49 -6.37 -13.26
CA LYS A 66 -3.81 -7.55 -13.84
C LYS A 66 -2.30 -7.35 -13.88
N PHE A 67 -1.85 -6.18 -14.34
CA PHE A 67 -0.43 -5.82 -14.36
C PHE A 67 0.21 -5.82 -12.96
N LEU A 68 -0.49 -5.29 -11.95
CA LEU A 68 0.01 -5.27 -10.58
C LEU A 68 0.13 -6.68 -9.99
N VAL A 69 -0.84 -7.56 -10.23
CA VAL A 69 -0.79 -8.95 -9.77
C VAL A 69 0.39 -9.68 -10.41
N GLU A 70 0.56 -9.54 -11.72
CA GLU A 70 1.67 -10.15 -12.47
C GLU A 70 3.04 -9.73 -11.90
N LYS A 71 3.24 -8.44 -11.63
CA LYS A 71 4.49 -7.93 -11.05
C LYS A 71 4.69 -8.33 -9.59
N THR A 72 3.60 -8.50 -8.85
CA THR A 72 3.68 -8.97 -7.45
C THR A 72 4.06 -10.45 -7.40
N GLU A 73 3.52 -11.27 -8.29
CA GLU A 73 3.82 -12.70 -8.40
C GLU A 73 5.27 -12.96 -8.84
N ASP A 74 5.75 -12.22 -9.83
CA ASP A 74 7.15 -12.26 -10.30
C ASP A 74 8.15 -12.03 -9.15
N ARG A 75 7.85 -11.05 -8.28
CA ARG A 75 8.64 -10.80 -7.07
C ARG A 75 8.60 -11.96 -6.09
N ARG A 76 7.42 -12.52 -5.80
CA ARG A 76 7.27 -13.66 -4.88
C ARG A 76 8.03 -14.90 -5.36
N SER A 77 7.91 -15.21 -6.65
CA SER A 77 8.64 -16.31 -7.29
C SER A 77 10.17 -16.15 -7.18
N THR A 78 10.66 -14.91 -7.36
CA THR A 78 12.08 -14.58 -7.20
C THR A 78 12.56 -14.84 -5.76
N TYR A 79 11.81 -14.40 -4.74
CA TYR A 79 12.17 -14.67 -3.33
C TYR A 79 12.12 -16.15 -2.98
N GLN A 80 11.15 -16.90 -3.51
CA GLN A 80 11.05 -18.34 -3.27
C GLN A 80 12.25 -19.09 -3.85
N THR A 81 12.74 -18.66 -5.02
CA THR A 81 13.89 -19.24 -5.71
C THR A 81 15.20 -18.94 -4.96
N THR A 82 15.38 -17.73 -4.45
CA THR A 82 16.59 -17.37 -3.68
C THR A 82 16.68 -18.09 -2.35
N ILE A 83 15.55 -18.27 -1.64
CA ILE A 83 15.54 -18.97 -0.35
C ILE A 83 15.85 -20.47 -0.52
N SER A 84 15.38 -21.10 -1.61
CA SER A 84 15.76 -22.48 -1.92
C SER A 84 17.21 -22.63 -2.39
N ALA A 85 17.78 -21.62 -3.06
CA ALA A 85 19.18 -21.65 -3.48
C ALA A 85 20.16 -21.41 -2.32
N GLU A 86 19.73 -20.72 -1.25
CA GLU A 86 20.55 -20.44 -0.05
C GLU A 86 20.45 -21.56 1.00
N ALA A 87 19.48 -22.48 0.86
CA ALA A 87 19.26 -23.63 1.74
C ALA A 87 19.88 -24.95 1.26
N ALA A 88 20.58 -24.95 0.12
CA ALA A 88 21.24 -26.10 -0.51
C ALA A 88 22.77 -25.92 -0.53
#